data_AF-W2KK07-F1
#
_entry.id   AF-W2KK07-F1
#
_cell.length_a   1.000
_cell.length_b   1.000
_cell.length_c   1.000
_cell.angle_alpha   90.00
_cell.angle_beta   90.00
_cell.angle_gamma   90.00
#
_symmetry.space_group_name_H-M   'P 1'
#
loop_
_entity.id
_entity.type
_entity.pdbx_description
1 polymer ?
#
loop_
_entity_poly.entity_id
_entity_poly.type
_entity_poly.pdbx_seq_one_letter_code
_entity_poly.pdbx_strand_id
1 'polypeptide(L)'
;MPSPAIASSVARAVLQWFESNSQCQKKVPPLEWTVLAGIVLRSPSSDAESSDTFRVLAAATGNKCLGRRDLNADGLVVNDCHAEVLARRAFLRYLYAEALFWQNNGLESSDQSIFERHSTSHRLVLKPQHSLHLFISEAPCGDAAIYELHQDVVNELVQQREAKTGQADQRERSELRLTGAKAHNKRSRDVDARKDQDTPPDKKFAQAVGIARVKSGRSDLPPEKQTLSMSCSDKLAKWNALGLQGSLLLQWFEPIFLSSITVSEDDKAMSVVKQEQALQRALCTRLRDRNALIDGARMSCETCVVSEIPQFSRRRTSDRAPSSLALNWTTRESYWTRAQDASTNAKFVAKFFNNFEFEFLVAATGFKQGAKKASKMDQVAMERVASRLAKRNMLRAFHLLSQASLSDNTSDLEYLQLKRAVPVRASCTTPSTSSASTAVVAYNNQRKQFFEAFSDWIGVPATFKQFKL
;
A
#
# COMPACT_ATOMS: atom_id res chain seq x y z
N MET A 1 9.66 11.97 -17.74
CA MET A 1 9.91 10.52 -17.85
C MET A 1 11.07 10.24 -16.94
N PRO A 2 10.97 9.33 -15.97
CA PRO A 2 12.14 8.93 -15.23
C PRO A 2 13.00 8.21 -16.26
N SER A 3 14.30 8.46 -16.22
CA SER A 3 15.18 7.72 -17.14
C SER A 3 14.92 6.21 -16.94
N PRO A 4 14.73 5.42 -18.01
CA PRO A 4 14.61 3.96 -17.93
C PRO A 4 15.71 3.33 -17.05
N ALA A 5 16.87 3.99 -16.95
CA ALA A 5 17.95 3.64 -16.02
C ALA A 5 17.53 3.70 -14.54
N ILE A 6 16.82 4.75 -14.09
CA ILE A 6 16.32 4.89 -12.71
C ILE A 6 15.34 3.76 -12.39
N ALA A 7 14.37 3.53 -13.28
CA ALA A 7 13.37 2.47 -13.08
C ALA A 7 14.03 1.09 -12.95
N SER A 8 15.03 0.81 -13.78
CA SER A 8 15.80 -0.43 -13.75
C SER A 8 16.63 -0.56 -12.47
N SER A 9 17.29 0.50 -12.01
CA SER A 9 18.06 0.49 -10.75
C SER A 9 17.18 0.30 -9.53
N VAL A 10 16.00 0.92 -9.49
CA VAL A 10 15.00 0.70 -8.43
C VAL A 10 14.57 -0.77 -8.38
N ALA A 11 14.25 -1.36 -9.54
CA ALA A 11 13.86 -2.77 -9.61
C ALA A 11 14.99 -3.71 -9.18
N ARG A 12 16.22 -3.50 -9.69
CA ARG A 12 17.40 -4.29 -9.31
C ARG A 12 17.69 -4.20 -7.82
N ALA A 13 17.58 -3.03 -7.20
CA ALA A 13 17.80 -2.86 -5.77
C ALA A 13 16.83 -3.73 -4.93
N VAL A 14 15.54 -3.77 -5.29
CA VAL A 14 14.54 -4.57 -4.57
C VAL A 14 14.70 -6.07 -4.83
N LEU A 15 15.01 -6.46 -6.07
CA LEU A 15 15.28 -7.86 -6.42
C LEU A 15 16.52 -8.38 -5.72
N GLN A 16 17.63 -7.65 -5.80
CA GLN A 16 18.88 -8.00 -5.11
C GLN A 16 18.66 -8.09 -3.60
N TRP A 17 17.92 -7.14 -3.02
CA TRP A 17 17.54 -7.23 -1.61
C TRP A 17 16.84 -8.55 -1.30
N PHE A 18 15.89 -9.01 -2.12
CA PHE A 18 15.21 -10.29 -1.86
C PHE A 18 16.15 -11.49 -2.02
N GLU A 19 16.97 -11.51 -3.06
CA GLU A 19 17.87 -12.63 -3.37
C GLU A 19 19.01 -12.77 -2.35
N SER A 20 19.55 -11.66 -1.84
CA SER A 20 20.62 -11.66 -0.83
C SER A 20 20.15 -12.04 0.58
N ASN A 21 18.84 -12.11 0.84
CA ASN A 21 18.30 -12.41 2.16
C ASN A 21 17.88 -13.89 2.29
N SER A 22 18.71 -14.71 2.96
CA SER A 22 18.46 -16.15 3.16
C SER A 22 17.13 -16.46 3.85
N GLN A 23 16.64 -15.60 4.75
CA GLN A 23 15.33 -15.76 5.39
C GLN A 23 14.19 -15.67 4.36
N CYS A 24 14.28 -14.78 3.37
CA CYS A 24 13.31 -14.68 2.28
C CYS A 24 13.31 -15.98 1.47
N GLN A 25 14.49 -16.45 1.08
CA GLN A 25 14.65 -17.69 0.31
C GLN A 25 14.11 -18.92 1.03
N LYS A 26 14.30 -19.00 2.35
CA LYS A 26 13.82 -20.10 3.20
C LYS A 26 12.30 -20.09 3.40
N LYS A 27 11.71 -18.90 3.55
CA LYS A 27 10.28 -18.75 3.89
C LYS A 27 9.36 -18.65 2.68
N VAL A 28 9.92 -18.34 1.51
CA VAL A 28 9.25 -18.45 0.22
C VAL A 28 10.07 -19.44 -0.62
N PRO A 29 9.79 -20.75 -0.54
CA PRO A 29 10.56 -21.76 -1.26
C PRO A 29 10.36 -21.66 -2.78
N PRO A 30 11.26 -22.21 -3.62
CA PRO A 30 11.18 -22.12 -5.09
C PRO A 30 9.90 -22.71 -5.72
N LEU A 31 9.27 -23.68 -5.04
CA LEU A 31 8.01 -24.30 -5.47
C LEU A 31 6.78 -23.39 -5.22
N GLU A 32 6.97 -22.28 -4.51
CA GLU A 32 5.94 -21.29 -4.28
C GLU A 32 6.22 -20.01 -5.09
N TRP A 33 5.16 -19.33 -5.49
CA TRP A 33 5.25 -17.98 -6.02
C TRP A 33 4.66 -16.95 -5.07
N THR A 34 5.17 -15.72 -5.15
CA THR A 34 4.64 -14.55 -4.46
C THR A 34 4.80 -13.30 -5.32
N VAL A 35 4.29 -12.17 -4.84
CA VAL A 35 4.59 -10.84 -5.39
C VAL A 35 5.59 -10.18 -4.45
N LEU A 36 6.57 -9.47 -4.99
CA LEU A 36 7.54 -8.66 -4.24
C LEU A 36 7.26 -7.19 -4.49
N ALA A 37 7.34 -6.37 -3.44
CA ALA A 37 7.32 -4.92 -3.56
C ALA A 37 8.31 -4.27 -2.60
N GLY A 38 8.85 -3.13 -2.99
CA GLY A 38 9.81 -2.37 -2.18
C GLY A 38 9.75 -0.88 -2.43
N ILE A 39 9.82 -0.09 -1.34
CA ILE A 39 9.97 1.36 -1.38
C ILE A 39 11.46 1.67 -1.29
N VAL A 40 11.96 2.39 -2.29
CA VAL A 40 13.38 2.67 -2.51
C VAL A 40 13.62 4.18 -2.42
N LEU A 41 14.62 4.56 -1.64
CA LEU A 41 15.19 5.89 -1.63
C LEU A 41 16.23 6.00 -2.73
N ARG A 42 16.07 6.98 -3.62
CA ARG A 42 17.13 7.44 -4.50
C ARG A 42 17.81 8.65 -3.84
N SER A 43 19.12 8.56 -3.66
CA SER A 43 19.94 9.71 -3.30
C SER A 43 20.90 10.02 -4.44
N PRO A 44 20.81 11.22 -5.03
CA PRO A 44 21.75 11.67 -6.04
C PRO A 44 23.16 11.60 -5.52
N SER A 45 24.08 11.22 -6.39
CA SER A 45 25.50 11.35 -6.11
C SER A 45 25.90 12.83 -5.95
N SER A 46 26.78 13.14 -5.00
CA SER A 46 27.41 14.46 -4.88
C SER A 46 28.46 14.70 -5.95
N ASP A 47 29.08 13.63 -6.46
CA ASP A 47 30.14 13.69 -7.46
C ASP A 47 29.57 13.35 -8.84
N ALA A 48 29.92 14.14 -9.85
CA ALA A 48 29.43 13.97 -11.22
C ALA A 48 29.83 12.63 -11.87
N GLU A 49 30.82 11.93 -11.29
CA GLU A 49 31.33 10.65 -11.78
C GLU A 49 30.71 9.42 -11.10
N SER A 50 30.06 9.57 -9.93
CA SER A 50 29.39 8.44 -9.27
C SER A 50 27.90 8.36 -9.58
N SER A 51 27.40 7.12 -9.65
CA SER A 51 26.00 6.84 -9.90
C SER A 51 25.14 7.09 -8.67
N ASP A 52 23.87 7.43 -8.89
CA ASP A 52 22.88 7.56 -7.83
C ASP A 52 22.81 6.30 -6.96
N THR A 53 22.58 6.49 -5.67
CA THR A 53 22.40 5.36 -4.74
C THR A 53 20.91 4.99 -4.62
N PHE A 54 20.63 3.70 -4.58
CA PHE A 54 19.28 3.15 -4.48
C PHE A 54 19.17 2.24 -3.26
N ARG A 55 18.56 2.74 -2.18
CA ARG A 55 18.43 2.04 -0.90
C ARG A 55 17.01 1.59 -0.65
N VAL A 56 16.79 0.29 -0.42
CA VAL A 56 15.47 -0.25 -0.04
C VAL A 56 15.16 0.16 1.41
N LEU A 57 14.15 1.00 1.62
CA LEU A 57 13.72 1.43 2.96
C LEU A 57 12.70 0.49 3.59
N ALA A 58 11.84 -0.10 2.76
CA ALA A 58 10.83 -1.06 3.19
C ALA A 58 10.54 -2.04 2.06
N ALA A 59 10.34 -3.31 2.40
CA ALA A 59 10.01 -4.33 1.42
C ALA A 59 9.09 -5.39 2.01
N ALA A 60 8.32 -6.02 1.12
CA ALA A 60 7.35 -7.03 1.52
C ALA A 60 7.03 -7.99 0.37
N THR A 61 6.48 -9.14 0.75
CA THR A 61 5.85 -10.05 -0.20
C THR A 61 4.43 -10.40 0.21
N GLY A 62 3.64 -10.88 -0.74
CA GLY A 62 2.34 -11.47 -0.47
C GLY A 62 1.29 -11.15 -1.54
N ASN A 63 0.23 -11.95 -1.54
CA ASN A 63 -0.78 -11.98 -2.60
C ASN A 63 -2.20 -12.31 -2.08
N LYS A 64 -2.44 -12.22 -0.76
CA LYS A 64 -3.73 -12.58 -0.14
C LYS A 64 -4.32 -11.43 0.67
N CYS A 65 -5.63 -11.50 0.84
CA CYS A 65 -6.42 -10.59 1.66
C CYS A 65 -7.35 -11.37 2.57
N LEU A 66 -7.73 -10.72 3.66
CA LEU A 66 -8.69 -11.24 4.63
C LEU A 66 -10.13 -11.16 4.09
N GLY A 67 -10.93 -12.19 4.36
CA GLY A 67 -12.36 -12.19 4.12
C GLY A 67 -13.14 -11.37 5.16
N ARG A 68 -14.39 -11.00 4.86
CA ARG A 68 -15.27 -10.22 5.75
C ARG A 68 -15.43 -10.84 7.14
N ARG A 69 -15.59 -12.16 7.20
CA ARG A 69 -15.80 -12.94 8.42
C ARG A 69 -14.66 -12.78 9.43
N ASP A 70 -13.43 -12.65 8.93
CA ASP A 70 -12.24 -12.62 9.77
C ASP A 70 -11.78 -11.19 10.11
N LEU A 71 -12.51 -10.16 9.67
CA LEU A 71 -12.24 -8.77 10.04
C LEU A 71 -12.34 -8.60 11.56
N ASN A 72 -11.32 -7.97 12.16
CA ASN A 72 -11.26 -7.69 13.58
C ASN A 72 -11.56 -6.21 13.87
N ALA A 73 -12.46 -5.94 14.81
CA ALA A 73 -12.87 -4.59 15.22
C ALA A 73 -11.78 -3.87 16.00
N ASP A 74 -10.96 -4.59 16.78
CA ASP A 74 -9.90 -4.05 17.64
C ASP A 74 -8.64 -3.61 16.88
N GLY A 75 -8.62 -3.79 15.55
CA GLY A 75 -7.50 -3.39 14.70
C GLY A 75 -6.25 -4.26 14.84
N LEU A 76 -6.37 -5.49 15.35
CA LEU A 76 -5.28 -6.44 15.61
C LEU A 76 -4.79 -7.19 14.36
N VAL A 77 -5.59 -7.20 13.30
CA VAL A 77 -5.35 -7.96 12.07
C VAL A 77 -4.91 -7.05 10.92
N VAL A 78 -3.99 -7.55 10.08
CA VAL A 78 -3.69 -6.94 8.78
C VAL A 78 -4.69 -7.44 7.74
N ASN A 79 -5.61 -6.57 7.31
CA ASN A 79 -6.68 -6.95 6.37
C ASN A 79 -6.20 -7.29 4.95
N ASP A 80 -5.06 -6.75 4.54
CA ASP A 80 -4.53 -6.88 3.18
C ASP A 80 -3.04 -7.10 3.25
N CYS A 81 -2.63 -8.28 2.80
CA CYS A 81 -1.27 -8.77 2.80
C CYS A 81 -0.68 -8.83 1.38
N HIS A 82 -1.20 -8.03 0.44
CA HIS A 82 -0.50 -7.80 -0.83
C HIS A 82 0.82 -7.06 -0.58
N ALA A 83 1.84 -7.42 -1.36
CA ALA A 83 3.21 -6.93 -1.21
C ALA A 83 3.30 -5.40 -1.11
N GLU A 84 2.73 -4.67 -2.07
CA GLU A 84 2.75 -3.21 -2.14
C GLU A 84 1.99 -2.54 -0.98
N VAL A 85 0.98 -3.21 -0.42
CA VAL A 85 0.24 -2.73 0.75
C VAL A 85 1.07 -2.93 2.02
N LEU A 86 1.73 -4.07 2.17
CA LEU A 86 2.62 -4.33 3.30
C LEU A 86 3.89 -3.49 3.24
N ALA A 87 4.48 -3.29 2.06
CA ALA A 87 5.65 -2.44 1.87
C ALA A 87 5.34 -1.00 2.31
N ARG A 88 4.19 -0.44 1.92
CA ARG A 88 3.74 0.87 2.45
C ARG A 88 3.60 0.84 3.96
N ARG A 89 2.97 -0.18 4.56
CA ARG A 89 2.80 -0.25 6.02
C ARG A 89 4.15 -0.36 6.73
N ALA A 90 5.09 -1.11 6.20
CA ALA A 90 6.46 -1.18 6.70
C ALA A 90 7.19 0.17 6.57
N PHE A 91 6.91 0.93 5.51
CA PHE A 91 7.39 2.32 5.39
C PHE A 91 6.73 3.27 6.40
N LEU A 92 5.45 3.09 6.76
CA LEU A 92 4.87 3.88 7.86
C LEU A 92 5.61 3.64 9.19
N ARG A 93 6.10 2.42 9.39
CA ARG A 93 6.92 2.08 10.56
C ARG A 93 8.30 2.75 10.50
N TYR A 94 8.89 2.89 9.32
CA TYR A 94 10.08 3.71 9.10
C TYR A 94 9.81 5.16 9.52
N LEU A 95 8.70 5.75 9.05
CA LEU A 95 8.31 7.12 9.40
C LEU A 95 8.07 7.32 10.90
N TYR A 96 7.49 6.34 11.59
CA TYR A 96 7.38 6.41 13.05
C TYR A 96 8.75 6.41 13.74
N ALA A 97 9.71 5.60 13.27
CA ALA A 97 11.06 5.59 13.82
C ALA A 97 11.80 6.91 13.55
N GLU A 98 11.65 7.48 12.35
CA GLU A 98 12.14 8.82 12.02
C GLU A 98 11.54 9.89 12.94
N ALA A 99 10.22 9.89 13.12
CA ALA A 99 9.56 10.85 14.01
C ALA A 99 10.08 10.74 15.46
N LEU A 100 10.32 9.51 15.95
CA LEU A 100 10.91 9.30 17.27
C LEU A 100 12.33 9.86 17.37
N PHE A 101 13.15 9.61 16.34
CA PHE A 101 14.51 10.12 16.27
C PHE A 101 14.54 11.66 16.30
N TRP A 102 13.73 12.31 15.48
CA TRP A 102 13.61 13.77 15.43
C TRP A 102 13.06 14.36 16.74
N GLN A 103 12.12 13.69 17.40
CA GLN A 103 11.58 14.13 18.69
C GLN A 103 12.64 14.11 19.80
N ASN A 104 13.57 13.16 19.76
CA ASN A 104 14.60 13.01 20.78
C ASN A 104 15.83 13.89 20.55
N ASN A 105 16.15 14.24 19.29
CA ASN A 105 17.41 14.91 18.95
C ASN A 105 17.23 16.30 18.29
N GLY A 106 16.00 16.69 17.91
CA GLY A 106 15.72 18.03 17.40
C GLY A 106 16.41 18.33 16.06
N LEU A 107 16.99 19.53 15.92
CA LEU A 107 17.60 19.99 14.65
C LEU A 107 18.90 19.26 14.31
N GLU A 108 19.60 18.71 15.30
CA GLU A 108 20.82 17.90 15.11
C GLU A 108 20.56 16.64 14.27
N SER A 109 19.30 16.22 14.14
CA SER A 109 18.85 15.12 13.28
C SER A 109 19.01 15.37 11.78
N SER A 110 19.12 16.63 11.35
CA SER A 110 18.98 17.01 9.94
C SER A 110 20.05 16.39 9.05
N ASP A 111 21.30 16.28 9.49
CA ASP A 111 22.38 15.83 8.60
C ASP A 111 22.29 14.34 8.28
N GLN A 112 21.86 13.53 9.24
CA GLN A 112 21.81 12.08 9.13
C GLN A 112 20.49 11.57 8.52
N SER A 113 19.38 12.28 8.79
CA SER A 113 18.05 11.90 8.32
C SER A 113 17.89 12.14 6.82
N ILE A 114 17.00 11.37 6.19
CA ILE A 114 16.54 11.63 4.80
C ILE A 114 15.52 12.77 4.76
N PHE A 115 15.06 13.23 5.92
CA PHE A 115 14.14 14.33 6.09
C PHE A 115 14.87 15.59 6.58
N GLU A 116 14.21 16.73 6.41
CA GLU A 116 14.57 18.00 7.02
C GLU A 116 13.31 18.68 7.54
N ARG A 117 13.47 19.70 8.39
CA ARG A 117 12.33 20.43 8.95
C ARG A 117 11.87 21.51 7.97
N HIS A 118 10.60 21.49 7.60
CA HIS A 118 9.99 22.53 6.80
C HIS A 118 10.04 23.87 7.55
N SER A 119 10.45 24.93 6.85
CA SER A 119 10.70 26.26 7.42
C SER A 119 9.49 26.85 8.14
N THR A 120 8.29 26.73 7.55
CA THR A 120 7.07 27.34 8.09
C THR A 120 6.20 26.39 8.92
N SER A 121 5.91 25.18 8.45
CA SER A 121 5.02 24.24 9.14
C SER A 121 5.69 23.49 10.28
N HIS A 122 7.02 23.52 10.35
CA HIS A 122 7.84 22.76 11.29
C HIS A 122 7.69 21.24 11.21
N ARG A 123 6.93 20.72 10.24
CA ARG A 123 6.83 19.29 9.93
C ARG A 123 8.03 18.85 9.10
N LEU A 124 8.28 17.56 9.10
CA LEU A 124 9.35 16.92 8.35
C LEU A 124 8.95 16.79 6.88
N VAL A 125 9.86 17.16 5.99
CA VAL A 125 9.76 16.98 4.53
C VAL A 125 10.93 16.16 4.05
N LEU A 126 10.72 15.34 3.01
CA LEU A 126 11.83 14.64 2.38
C LEU A 126 12.80 15.68 1.82
N LYS A 127 14.10 15.52 2.05
CA LYS A 127 15.10 16.48 1.53
C LYS A 127 14.98 16.57 0.00
N PRO A 128 15.11 17.77 -0.60
CA PRO A 128 14.82 18.00 -2.02
C PRO A 128 15.65 17.14 -2.99
N GLN A 129 16.87 16.77 -2.62
CA GLN A 129 17.72 15.90 -3.41
C GLN A 129 17.18 14.46 -3.46
N HIS A 130 16.46 14.01 -2.44
CA HIS A 130 16.00 12.63 -2.37
C HIS A 130 14.67 12.43 -3.13
N SER A 131 14.48 11.22 -3.64
CA SER A 131 13.21 10.78 -4.23
C SER A 131 12.84 9.39 -3.76
N LEU A 132 11.54 9.12 -3.67
CA LEU A 132 11.01 7.83 -3.24
C LEU A 132 10.37 7.11 -4.43
N HIS A 133 10.72 5.85 -4.60
CA HIS A 133 10.25 5.02 -5.71
C HIS A 133 9.64 3.74 -5.18
N LEU A 134 8.65 3.20 -5.88
CA LEU A 134 8.05 1.90 -5.57
C LEU A 134 8.34 0.93 -6.72
N PHE A 135 8.86 -0.25 -6.41
CA PHE A 135 8.86 -1.37 -7.34
C PHE A 135 7.83 -2.42 -6.92
N ILE A 136 7.17 -3.05 -7.89
CA ILE A 136 6.28 -4.19 -7.72
C ILE A 136 6.60 -5.24 -8.81
N SER A 137 6.86 -6.48 -8.44
CA SER A 137 7.24 -7.54 -9.38
C SER A 137 6.11 -8.02 -10.31
N GLU A 138 4.88 -7.55 -10.10
CA GLU A 138 3.71 -7.86 -10.94
C GLU A 138 2.84 -6.60 -11.01
N ALA A 139 2.10 -6.41 -12.10
CA ALA A 139 1.14 -5.30 -12.20
C ALA A 139 0.15 -5.32 -11.01
N PRO A 140 -0.01 -4.20 -10.28
CA PRO A 140 -0.87 -4.16 -9.10
C PRO A 140 -2.32 -4.50 -9.47
N CYS A 141 -2.92 -5.44 -8.73
CA CYS A 141 -4.26 -5.92 -9.05
C CYS A 141 -5.30 -4.79 -9.07
N GLY A 142 -6.28 -4.90 -9.97
CA GLY A 142 -7.22 -3.82 -10.30
C GLY A 142 -6.95 -3.24 -11.68
N ASP A 143 -7.28 -1.96 -11.88
CA ASP A 143 -7.24 -1.30 -13.19
C ASP A 143 -5.88 -1.37 -13.90
N ALA A 144 -4.77 -1.35 -13.16
CA ALA A 144 -3.41 -1.41 -13.73
C ALA A 144 -3.07 -2.76 -14.36
N ALA A 145 -3.84 -3.79 -14.01
CA ALA A 145 -3.69 -5.15 -14.50
C ALA A 145 -4.67 -5.47 -15.65
N ILE A 146 -5.37 -4.46 -16.19
CA ILE A 146 -6.27 -4.57 -17.35
C ILE A 146 -5.54 -4.04 -18.59
N TYR A 147 -4.93 -4.95 -19.34
CA TYR A 147 -4.27 -4.70 -20.61
C TYR A 147 -4.41 -5.92 -21.52
N GLU A 148 -4.17 -5.72 -22.81
CA GLU A 148 -4.25 -6.75 -23.85
C GLU A 148 -3.17 -7.81 -23.65
N LEU A 149 -3.53 -9.08 -23.87
CA LEU A 149 -2.65 -10.25 -23.79
C LEU A 149 -2.25 -10.74 -25.20
N HIS A 150 -1.17 -11.51 -25.30
CA HIS A 150 -0.85 -12.23 -26.52
C HIS A 150 -1.95 -13.25 -26.88
N GLN A 151 -2.15 -13.46 -28.19
CA GLN A 151 -3.28 -14.23 -28.70
C GLN A 151 -3.23 -15.72 -28.32
N ASP A 152 -2.04 -16.29 -28.29
CA ASP A 152 -1.75 -17.64 -27.80
C ASP A 152 -2.14 -17.80 -26.32
N VAL A 153 -1.77 -16.85 -25.46
CA VAL A 153 -2.16 -16.83 -24.05
C VAL A 153 -3.69 -16.76 -23.90
N VAL A 154 -4.35 -15.93 -24.71
CA VAL A 154 -5.82 -15.85 -24.72
C VAL A 154 -6.42 -17.21 -25.08
N ASN A 155 -5.88 -17.87 -26.11
CA ASN A 155 -6.36 -19.18 -26.56
C ASN A 155 -6.18 -20.25 -25.47
N GLU A 156 -5.02 -20.31 -24.82
CA GLU A 156 -4.76 -21.22 -23.69
C GLU A 156 -5.74 -21.00 -22.54
N LEU A 157 -6.00 -19.75 -22.17
CA LEU A 157 -6.91 -19.41 -21.09
C LEU A 157 -8.36 -19.78 -21.40
N VAL A 158 -8.78 -19.67 -22.67
CA VAL A 158 -10.10 -20.11 -23.13
C VAL A 158 -10.20 -21.63 -23.02
N GLN A 159 -9.25 -22.37 -23.58
CA GLN A 159 -9.21 -23.84 -23.52
C GLN A 159 -9.26 -24.36 -22.08
N GLN A 160 -8.50 -23.75 -21.16
CA GLN A 160 -8.51 -24.12 -19.74
C GLN A 160 -9.86 -23.88 -19.04
N ARG A 161 -10.65 -22.90 -19.50
CA ARG A 161 -12.00 -22.64 -18.96
C ARG A 161 -13.01 -23.61 -19.53
N GLU A 162 -13.00 -23.81 -20.84
CA GLU A 162 -13.87 -24.78 -21.53
C GLU A 162 -13.70 -26.18 -20.94
N ALA A 163 -12.45 -26.59 -20.64
CA ALA A 163 -12.18 -27.85 -19.96
C ALA A 163 -12.76 -27.95 -18.54
N LYS A 164 -12.99 -26.81 -17.85
CA LYS A 164 -13.59 -26.76 -16.50
C LYS A 164 -15.10 -26.62 -16.53
N THR A 165 -15.67 -25.91 -17.50
CA THR A 165 -17.11 -25.62 -17.60
C THR A 165 -17.86 -26.61 -18.48
N GLY A 166 -17.16 -27.32 -19.38
CA GLY A 166 -17.76 -28.29 -20.31
C GLY A 166 -18.54 -27.66 -21.46
N GLN A 167 -18.43 -26.34 -21.69
CA GLN A 167 -19.12 -25.61 -22.75
C GLN A 167 -18.14 -24.72 -23.51
N ALA A 168 -18.20 -24.79 -24.85
CA ALA A 168 -17.51 -23.86 -25.73
C ALA A 168 -18.43 -22.64 -25.95
N ASP A 169 -18.13 -21.52 -25.29
CA ASP A 169 -18.87 -20.27 -25.45
C ASP A 169 -17.95 -19.17 -26.01
N GLN A 170 -18.23 -18.70 -27.23
CA GLN A 170 -17.52 -17.59 -27.87
C GLN A 170 -17.61 -16.28 -27.07
N ARG A 171 -18.59 -16.14 -26.16
CA ARG A 171 -18.78 -14.94 -25.32
C ARG A 171 -17.69 -14.74 -24.26
N GLU A 172 -16.87 -15.76 -23.98
CA GLU A 172 -15.85 -15.72 -22.91
C GLU A 172 -14.41 -15.42 -23.37
N ARG A 173 -14.20 -15.18 -24.68
CA ARG A 173 -12.88 -14.84 -25.21
C ARG A 173 -12.55 -13.35 -24.96
N SER A 174 -11.98 -13.07 -23.80
CA SER A 174 -11.43 -11.74 -23.46
C SER A 174 -9.96 -11.64 -23.83
N GLU A 175 -9.62 -10.68 -24.70
CA GLU A 175 -8.23 -10.30 -24.99
C GLU A 175 -7.57 -9.55 -23.82
N LEU A 176 -8.37 -9.01 -22.91
CA LEU A 176 -7.87 -8.30 -21.73
C LEU A 176 -7.52 -9.27 -20.59
N ARG A 177 -6.41 -8.99 -19.92
CA ARG A 177 -6.00 -9.66 -18.69
C ARG A 177 -7.05 -9.54 -17.59
N LEU A 178 -7.44 -10.68 -17.04
CA LEU A 178 -8.36 -10.73 -15.91
C LEU A 178 -7.62 -10.45 -14.61
N THR A 179 -8.09 -9.45 -13.86
CA THR A 179 -7.44 -8.98 -12.63
C THR A 179 -7.87 -9.73 -11.37
N GLY A 180 -8.98 -10.48 -11.45
CA GLY A 180 -9.70 -11.02 -10.30
C GLY A 180 -10.36 -9.95 -9.42
N ALA A 181 -10.20 -8.65 -9.70
CA ALA A 181 -10.83 -7.56 -8.97
C ALA A 181 -12.16 -7.16 -9.64
N LYS A 182 -13.19 -6.90 -8.84
CA LYS A 182 -14.54 -6.62 -9.35
C LYS A 182 -14.97 -5.20 -9.05
N ALA A 183 -15.57 -4.56 -10.06
CA ALA A 183 -16.28 -3.31 -9.88
C ALA A 183 -17.51 -3.55 -9.00
N HIS A 184 -17.88 -2.55 -8.22
CA HIS A 184 -19.10 -2.60 -7.43
C HIS A 184 -20.25 -1.97 -8.23
N ASN A 185 -21.43 -2.60 -8.20
CA ASN A 185 -22.60 -2.30 -9.04
C ASN A 185 -23.27 -0.90 -8.83
N LYS A 186 -22.56 0.11 -8.32
CA LYS A 186 -23.16 1.45 -8.12
C LYS A 186 -23.10 2.38 -9.34
N ARG A 187 -22.16 2.18 -10.29
CA ARG A 187 -21.98 3.07 -11.45
C ARG A 187 -22.53 2.56 -12.79
N SER A 188 -23.24 1.42 -12.83
CA SER A 188 -23.94 1.01 -14.06
C SER A 188 -25.30 1.74 -14.26
N ARG A 189 -25.66 2.70 -13.38
CA ARG A 189 -26.99 3.35 -13.45
C ARG A 189 -27.06 4.65 -14.24
N ASP A 190 -25.94 5.32 -14.53
CA ASP A 190 -25.99 6.73 -14.99
C ASP A 190 -25.27 7.03 -16.33
N VAL A 191 -25.23 6.09 -17.28
CA VAL A 191 -24.84 6.42 -18.67
C VAL A 191 -25.91 6.09 -19.72
N ASP A 192 -26.94 5.31 -19.41
CA ASP A 192 -28.14 5.19 -20.27
C ASP A 192 -29.19 4.33 -19.54
N ALA A 193 -29.95 4.94 -18.61
CA ALA A 193 -30.98 4.24 -17.84
C ALA A 193 -32.11 3.60 -18.70
N ARG A 194 -32.13 3.88 -20.01
CA ARG A 194 -33.07 3.27 -20.97
C ARG A 194 -32.55 2.01 -21.66
N LYS A 195 -31.30 1.59 -21.44
CA LYS A 195 -30.72 0.36 -22.05
C LYS A 195 -30.40 -0.76 -21.03
N ASP A 196 -30.59 -0.53 -19.74
CA ASP A 196 -30.11 -1.44 -18.69
C ASP A 196 -31.04 -2.66 -18.44
N GLN A 197 -32.27 -2.64 -18.97
CA GLN A 197 -33.14 -3.83 -18.97
C GLN A 197 -32.84 -4.81 -20.12
N ASP A 198 -32.25 -4.33 -21.21
CA ASP A 198 -31.90 -5.13 -22.40
C ASP A 198 -30.40 -5.47 -22.51
N THR A 199 -29.58 -5.06 -21.54
CA THR A 199 -28.15 -5.36 -21.56
C THR A 199 -27.93 -6.81 -21.12
N PRO A 200 -27.38 -7.69 -21.99
CA PRO A 200 -27.14 -9.09 -21.65
C PRO A 200 -26.29 -9.21 -20.38
N PRO A 201 -26.51 -10.24 -19.53
CA PRO A 201 -25.67 -10.53 -18.36
C PRO A 201 -24.16 -10.47 -18.66
N ASP A 202 -23.81 -10.77 -19.90
CA ASP A 202 -22.47 -10.90 -20.49
C ASP A 202 -21.66 -9.59 -20.48
N LYS A 203 -22.30 -8.40 -20.45
CA LYS A 203 -21.58 -7.11 -20.31
C LYS A 203 -21.33 -6.67 -18.86
N LYS A 204 -21.90 -7.35 -17.86
CA LYS A 204 -21.70 -7.02 -16.43
C LYS A 204 -20.30 -7.37 -15.91
N PHE A 205 -19.51 -8.13 -16.67
CA PHE A 205 -18.16 -8.58 -16.29
C PHE A 205 -17.03 -8.05 -17.18
N ALA A 206 -17.33 -7.16 -18.14
CA ALA A 206 -16.29 -6.48 -18.90
C ALA A 206 -15.28 -5.84 -17.92
N GLN A 207 -13.99 -5.93 -18.23
CA GLN A 207 -12.91 -5.27 -17.49
C GLN A 207 -12.97 -3.74 -17.72
N ALA A 208 -14.09 -3.11 -17.36
CA ALA A 208 -14.35 -1.69 -17.48
C ALA A 208 -13.25 -0.87 -16.81
N VAL A 209 -12.48 -0.15 -17.60
CA VAL A 209 -11.33 0.60 -17.11
C VAL A 209 -11.75 1.85 -16.35
N GLY A 210 -10.87 2.35 -15.49
CA GLY A 210 -11.05 3.61 -14.78
C GLY A 210 -12.03 3.54 -13.60
N ILE A 211 -12.56 2.38 -13.23
CA ILE A 211 -13.52 2.17 -12.13
C ILE A 211 -12.80 1.61 -10.87
N ALA A 212 -13.24 2.03 -9.68
CA ALA A 212 -12.76 1.50 -8.40
C ALA A 212 -13.30 0.08 -8.15
N ARG A 213 -12.45 -0.82 -7.65
CA ARG A 213 -12.72 -2.25 -7.55
C ARG A 213 -12.32 -2.81 -6.19
N VAL A 214 -13.04 -3.82 -5.73
CA VAL A 214 -12.61 -4.65 -4.59
C VAL A 214 -11.79 -5.84 -5.07
N LYS A 215 -10.79 -6.22 -4.27
CA LYS A 215 -9.95 -7.41 -4.50
C LYS A 215 -10.78 -8.69 -4.45
N SER A 216 -10.26 -9.73 -5.11
CA SER A 216 -10.81 -11.08 -5.17
C SER A 216 -12.34 -11.10 -5.26
N GLY A 217 -12.85 -10.84 -6.44
CA GLY A 217 -14.19 -11.16 -6.87
C GLY A 217 -14.35 -12.64 -7.20
N ARG A 218 -13.86 -13.54 -6.35
CA ARG A 218 -14.30 -14.94 -6.37
C ARG A 218 -15.79 -14.94 -5.98
N SER A 219 -16.65 -14.69 -6.95
CA SER A 219 -18.11 -14.66 -6.75
C SER A 219 -18.65 -16.03 -6.38
N ASP A 220 -17.88 -17.08 -6.67
CA ASP A 220 -18.06 -18.43 -6.17
C ASP A 220 -17.93 -18.54 -4.65
N LEU A 221 -17.27 -17.57 -3.98
CA LEU A 221 -17.19 -17.56 -2.52
C LEU A 221 -18.45 -16.92 -1.90
N PRO A 222 -18.95 -17.50 -0.79
CA PRO A 222 -19.97 -16.87 0.03
C PRO A 222 -19.60 -15.42 0.44
N PRO A 223 -20.57 -14.50 0.55
CA PRO A 223 -20.31 -13.07 0.82
C PRO A 223 -19.39 -12.80 2.02
N GLU A 224 -19.49 -13.59 3.08
CA GLU A 224 -18.69 -13.46 4.29
C GLU A 224 -17.22 -13.90 4.10
N LYS A 225 -16.91 -14.68 3.07
CA LYS A 225 -15.52 -15.03 2.70
C LYS A 225 -14.93 -14.08 1.67
N GLN A 226 -15.75 -13.25 1.03
CA GLN A 226 -15.27 -12.21 0.12
C GLN A 226 -14.59 -11.09 0.90
N THR A 227 -13.60 -10.42 0.31
CA THR A 227 -12.90 -9.31 0.96
C THR A 227 -13.61 -7.97 0.72
N LEU A 228 -13.37 -7.00 1.61
CA LEU A 228 -13.74 -5.59 1.44
C LEU A 228 -12.52 -4.71 1.10
N SER A 229 -11.36 -5.31 0.90
CA SER A 229 -10.15 -4.59 0.53
C SER A 229 -10.24 -4.10 -0.91
N MET A 230 -10.12 -2.80 -1.12
CA MET A 230 -9.97 -2.22 -2.46
C MET A 230 -8.74 -2.76 -3.18
N SER A 231 -8.77 -2.75 -4.51
CA SER A 231 -7.68 -3.18 -5.38
C SER A 231 -6.39 -2.41 -5.11
N CYS A 232 -5.24 -2.98 -5.48
CA CYS A 232 -3.97 -2.30 -5.29
C CYS A 232 -3.84 -1.08 -6.18
N SER A 233 -4.36 -1.12 -7.41
CA SER A 233 -4.41 0.05 -8.29
C SER A 233 -5.16 1.22 -7.64
N ASP A 234 -6.30 0.97 -6.98
CA ASP A 234 -7.08 2.02 -6.30
C ASP A 234 -6.36 2.56 -5.07
N LYS A 235 -5.69 1.69 -4.32
CA LYS A 235 -4.89 2.10 -3.16
C LYS A 235 -3.69 2.95 -3.56
N LEU A 236 -2.98 2.57 -4.63
CA LEU A 236 -1.87 3.35 -5.18
C LEU A 236 -2.35 4.70 -5.72
N ALA A 237 -3.45 4.75 -6.47
CA ALA A 237 -4.06 6.01 -6.91
C ALA A 237 -4.41 6.93 -5.74
N LYS A 238 -4.96 6.37 -4.65
CA LYS A 238 -5.20 7.11 -3.41
C LYS A 238 -3.92 7.66 -2.78
N TRP A 239 -2.83 6.89 -2.79
CA TRP A 239 -1.55 7.34 -2.22
C TRP A 239 -0.88 8.41 -3.10
N ASN A 240 -1.05 8.33 -4.43
CA ASN A 240 -0.61 9.39 -5.34
C ASN A 240 -1.40 10.69 -5.11
N ALA A 241 -2.66 10.61 -4.69
CA ALA A 241 -3.47 11.80 -4.39
C ALA A 241 -3.25 12.35 -2.96
N LEU A 242 -3.11 11.49 -1.94
CA LEU A 242 -3.15 11.89 -0.53
C LEU A 242 -1.84 11.68 0.24
N GLY A 243 -0.83 11.10 -0.39
CA GLY A 243 0.45 10.74 0.20
C GLY A 243 0.48 9.35 0.85
N LEU A 244 1.69 8.84 1.03
CA LEU A 244 2.00 7.54 1.61
C LEU A 244 1.72 7.49 3.12
N GLN A 245 2.05 8.54 3.87
CA GLN A 245 2.05 8.62 5.33
C GLN A 245 0.68 8.30 5.97
N GLY A 246 -0.40 8.70 5.31
CA GLY A 246 -1.75 8.62 5.88
C GLY A 246 -1.94 9.57 7.07
N SER A 247 -3.18 9.67 7.54
CA SER A 247 -3.60 10.80 8.38
C SER A 247 -2.86 10.94 9.71
N LEU A 248 -2.54 9.85 10.42
CA LEU A 248 -1.90 9.95 11.74
C LEU A 248 -0.48 10.53 11.69
N LEU A 249 0.28 10.22 10.64
CA LEU A 249 1.66 10.69 10.51
C LEU A 249 1.75 12.13 9.99
N LEU A 250 0.63 12.74 9.54
CA LEU A 250 0.58 14.17 9.21
C LEU A 250 0.85 15.08 10.41
N GLN A 251 0.80 14.54 11.63
CA GLN A 251 1.25 15.24 12.82
C GLN A 251 2.71 15.68 12.72
N TRP A 252 3.56 14.86 12.09
CA TRP A 252 5.01 15.07 12.04
C TRP A 252 5.54 15.30 10.63
N PHE A 253 4.87 14.81 9.59
CA PHE A 253 5.34 14.88 8.21
C PHE A 253 4.40 15.71 7.34
N GLU A 254 4.96 16.46 6.39
CA GLU A 254 4.18 16.86 5.21
C GLU A 254 3.76 15.64 4.38
N PRO A 255 2.78 15.76 3.47
CA PRO A 255 2.43 14.69 2.56
C PRO A 255 3.65 14.15 1.79
N ILE A 256 3.90 12.84 1.88
CA ILE A 256 5.04 12.17 1.25
C ILE A 256 4.53 11.43 0.02
N PHE A 257 5.08 11.74 -1.16
CA PHE A 257 4.67 11.13 -2.43
C PHE A 257 5.78 10.27 -3.05
N LEU A 258 5.36 9.35 -3.92
CA LEU A 258 6.29 8.62 -4.78
C LEU A 258 6.63 9.46 -6.00
N SER A 259 7.90 9.50 -6.36
CA SER A 259 8.39 10.05 -7.63
C SER A 259 8.15 9.07 -8.78
N SER A 260 8.24 7.76 -8.54
CA SER A 260 7.83 6.77 -9.54
C SER A 260 7.29 5.45 -8.98
N ILE A 261 6.52 4.75 -9.82
CA ILE A 261 6.04 3.39 -9.62
C ILE A 261 6.47 2.54 -10.80
N THR A 262 7.34 1.57 -10.54
CA THR A 262 7.91 0.66 -11.53
C THR A 262 7.33 -0.73 -11.35
N VAL A 263 6.95 -1.40 -12.43
CA VAL A 263 6.53 -2.80 -12.42
C VAL A 263 7.35 -3.65 -13.39
N SER A 264 7.54 -4.93 -13.09
CA SER A 264 8.10 -5.87 -14.07
C SER A 264 7.16 -6.05 -15.25
N GLU A 265 7.73 -6.25 -16.44
CA GLU A 265 6.99 -6.76 -17.59
C GLU A 265 6.25 -8.06 -17.25
N ASP A 266 5.01 -8.18 -17.72
CA ASP A 266 4.28 -9.43 -17.75
C ASP A 266 4.49 -10.05 -19.13
N ASP A 267 5.22 -11.18 -19.18
CA ASP A 267 5.50 -11.93 -20.42
C ASP A 267 4.23 -12.30 -21.21
N LYS A 268 3.05 -12.20 -20.60
CA LYS A 268 1.75 -12.47 -21.23
C LYS A 268 1.13 -11.24 -21.89
N ALA A 269 1.58 -10.04 -21.53
CA ALA A 269 1.08 -8.79 -22.09
C ALA A 269 1.42 -8.71 -23.57
N MET A 270 0.50 -8.19 -24.39
CA MET A 270 0.73 -8.00 -25.83
C MET A 270 1.97 -7.14 -26.12
N SER A 271 2.23 -6.14 -25.27
CA SER A 271 3.48 -5.36 -25.29
C SER A 271 3.69 -4.61 -23.98
N VAL A 272 4.97 -4.28 -23.69
CA VAL A 272 5.38 -3.38 -22.61
C VAL A 272 4.60 -2.07 -22.63
N VAL A 273 4.42 -1.49 -23.82
CA VAL A 273 3.73 -0.20 -24.01
C VAL A 273 2.27 -0.28 -23.55
N LYS A 274 1.55 -1.34 -23.90
CA LYS A 274 0.14 -1.53 -23.49
C LYS A 274 0.02 -1.75 -21.99
N GLN A 275 0.95 -2.50 -21.39
CA GLN A 275 1.03 -2.67 -19.95
C GLN A 275 1.30 -1.34 -19.23
N GLU A 276 2.23 -0.52 -19.75
CA GLU A 276 2.57 0.77 -19.18
C GLU A 276 1.42 1.77 -19.31
N GLN A 277 0.71 1.79 -20.45
CA GLN A 277 -0.50 2.59 -20.64
C GLN A 277 -1.58 2.22 -19.61
N ALA A 278 -1.75 0.92 -19.31
CA ALA A 278 -2.69 0.48 -18.27
C ALA A 278 -2.26 0.94 -16.86
N LEU A 279 -0.97 0.88 -16.56
CA LEU A 279 -0.41 1.39 -15.31
C LEU A 279 -0.61 2.90 -15.17
N GLN A 280 -0.27 3.66 -16.21
CA GLN A 280 -0.43 5.11 -16.27
C GLN A 280 -1.89 5.52 -16.15
N ARG A 281 -2.80 4.83 -16.85
CA ARG A 281 -4.24 5.05 -16.74
C ARG A 281 -4.72 4.88 -15.30
N ALA A 282 -4.35 3.76 -14.68
CA ALA A 282 -4.81 3.37 -13.36
C ALA A 282 -4.24 4.24 -12.23
N LEU A 283 -3.06 4.81 -12.38
CA LEU A 283 -2.37 5.50 -11.29
C LEU A 283 -2.28 7.02 -11.49
N CYS A 284 -2.45 7.48 -12.73
CA CYS A 284 -2.23 8.86 -13.11
C CYS A 284 -3.41 9.45 -13.89
N THR A 285 -3.75 8.91 -15.07
CA THR A 285 -4.76 9.52 -15.95
C THR A 285 -6.13 9.59 -15.29
N ARG A 286 -6.61 8.50 -14.68
CA ARG A 286 -7.94 8.50 -14.05
C ARG A 286 -8.05 9.39 -12.80
N LEU A 287 -6.92 9.76 -12.16
CA LEU A 287 -6.94 10.76 -11.09
C LEU A 287 -7.25 12.15 -11.66
N ARG A 288 -6.65 12.48 -12.81
CA ARG A 288 -6.91 13.73 -13.55
C ARG A 288 -8.32 13.75 -14.11
N ASP A 289 -8.74 12.69 -14.80
CA ASP A 289 -10.07 12.60 -15.43
C ASP A 289 -11.21 12.72 -14.42
N ARG A 290 -10.98 12.29 -13.17
CA ARG A 290 -11.96 12.36 -12.08
C ARG A 290 -11.84 13.63 -11.24
N ASN A 291 -10.95 14.57 -11.57
CA ASN A 291 -10.64 15.75 -10.77
C ASN A 291 -10.35 15.40 -9.29
N ALA A 292 -9.63 14.29 -9.07
CA ALA A 292 -9.33 13.75 -7.75
C ALA A 292 -8.08 14.39 -7.10
N LEU A 293 -7.48 15.38 -7.78
CA LEU A 293 -6.37 16.19 -7.31
C LEU A 293 -6.90 17.60 -7.01
N ILE A 294 -6.32 18.28 -6.02
CA ILE A 294 -6.65 19.69 -5.74
C ILE A 294 -6.20 20.55 -6.93
N ASP A 295 -6.94 21.61 -7.24
CA ASP A 295 -6.52 22.62 -8.22
C ASP A 295 -5.09 23.09 -7.96
N GLY A 296 -4.24 23.00 -8.99
CA GLY A 296 -2.81 23.37 -8.93
C GLY A 296 -1.87 22.30 -8.38
N ALA A 297 -2.37 21.19 -7.80
CA ALA A 297 -1.54 20.08 -7.36
C ALA A 297 -1.04 19.27 -8.57
N ARG A 298 0.21 19.51 -8.98
CA ARG A 298 0.86 18.68 -10.02
C ARG A 298 1.17 17.29 -9.44
N MET A 299 0.59 16.28 -10.06
CA MET A 299 1.00 14.89 -9.83
C MET A 299 2.35 14.67 -10.53
N SER A 300 3.39 14.41 -9.74
CA SER A 300 4.76 14.16 -10.21
C SER A 300 5.12 12.68 -10.33
N CYS A 301 4.20 11.77 -9.96
CA CYS A 301 4.46 10.33 -9.98
C CYS A 301 4.52 9.81 -11.41
N GLU A 302 5.66 9.26 -11.77
CA GLU A 302 5.88 8.59 -13.04
C GLU A 302 5.60 7.09 -12.94
N THR A 303 5.16 6.47 -14.04
CA THR A 303 4.86 5.03 -14.10
C THR A 303 5.73 4.38 -15.15
N CYS A 304 6.36 3.24 -14.84
CA CYS A 304 7.23 2.53 -15.77
C CYS A 304 7.02 1.02 -15.73
N VAL A 305 7.23 0.38 -16.86
CA VAL A 305 7.38 -1.08 -16.99
C VAL A 305 8.82 -1.38 -17.38
N VAL A 306 9.45 -2.36 -16.73
CA VAL A 306 10.85 -2.73 -16.96
C VAL A 306 10.99 -4.19 -17.40
N SER A 307 11.75 -4.38 -18.46
CA SER A 307 12.01 -5.68 -19.11
C SER A 307 13.44 -6.17 -18.91
N GLU A 308 14.43 -5.27 -18.99
CA GLU A 308 15.87 -5.59 -18.93
C GLU A 308 16.41 -5.66 -17.48
N ILE A 309 15.74 -6.45 -16.66
CA ILE A 309 16.09 -6.70 -15.26
C ILE A 309 16.10 -8.21 -14.96
N PRO A 310 16.85 -8.67 -13.94
CA PRO A 310 16.73 -10.05 -13.49
C PRO A 310 15.27 -10.39 -13.17
N GLN A 311 14.77 -11.49 -13.71
CA GLN A 311 13.41 -11.91 -13.39
C GLN A 311 13.32 -12.31 -11.92
N PHE A 312 12.24 -11.91 -11.26
CA PHE A 312 12.03 -12.28 -9.86
C PHE A 312 11.96 -13.80 -9.69
N SER A 313 12.83 -14.36 -8.85
CA SER A 313 12.98 -15.82 -8.72
C SER A 313 11.71 -16.52 -8.22
N ARG A 314 10.84 -15.82 -7.49
CA ARG A 314 9.54 -16.32 -6.98
C ARG A 314 8.34 -15.78 -7.74
N ARG A 315 8.52 -15.42 -9.02
CA ARG A 315 7.40 -15.02 -9.88
C ARG A 315 6.39 -16.16 -10.07
N ARG A 316 5.19 -15.77 -10.47
CA ARG A 316 4.08 -16.69 -10.75
C ARG A 316 4.35 -17.49 -12.02
N THR A 317 4.25 -18.81 -11.91
CA THR A 317 4.28 -19.76 -13.02
C THR A 317 3.16 -20.80 -12.82
N SER A 318 2.83 -21.56 -13.86
CA SER A 318 1.72 -22.55 -13.82
C SER A 318 1.99 -23.73 -12.88
N ASP A 319 3.25 -24.06 -12.65
CA ASP A 319 3.73 -25.17 -11.81
C ASP A 319 3.86 -24.82 -10.31
N ARG A 320 3.77 -23.53 -9.96
CA ARG A 320 4.01 -23.07 -8.58
C ARG A 320 2.72 -22.77 -7.83
N ALA A 321 2.70 -23.12 -6.55
CA ALA A 321 1.58 -22.78 -5.67
C ALA A 321 1.71 -21.34 -5.13
N PRO A 322 0.61 -20.61 -4.89
CA PRO A 322 0.68 -19.30 -4.24
C PRO A 322 1.13 -19.43 -2.79
N SER A 323 2.19 -18.70 -2.41
CA SER A 323 2.69 -18.71 -1.04
C SER A 323 1.58 -18.34 -0.05
N SER A 324 1.52 -19.07 1.08
CA SER A 324 0.59 -18.77 2.16
C SER A 324 1.09 -17.68 3.10
N LEU A 325 2.39 -17.39 3.05
CA LEU A 325 3.05 -16.41 3.89
C LEU A 325 3.17 -15.06 3.17
N ALA A 326 3.15 -14.02 3.96
CA ALA A 326 3.51 -12.67 3.54
C ALA A 326 4.61 -12.17 4.45
N LEU A 327 5.72 -11.68 3.89
CA LEU A 327 6.81 -11.11 4.67
C LEU A 327 6.71 -9.58 4.68
N ASN A 328 7.18 -8.96 5.76
CA ASN A 328 7.43 -7.52 5.80
C ASN A 328 8.74 -7.20 6.49
N TRP A 329 9.42 -6.18 5.98
CA TRP A 329 10.70 -5.69 6.49
C TRP A 329 10.77 -4.16 6.35
N THR A 330 11.40 -3.54 7.35
CA THR A 330 11.71 -2.12 7.39
C THR A 330 13.20 -2.00 7.66
N THR A 331 13.89 -1.15 6.92
CA THR A 331 15.31 -0.88 7.18
C THR A 331 15.51 -0.26 8.57
N ARG A 332 16.71 -0.43 9.12
CA ARG A 332 17.17 0.24 10.33
C ARG A 332 18.24 1.26 9.95
N GLU A 333 18.03 2.52 10.29
CA GLU A 333 19.06 3.53 10.13
C GLU A 333 20.08 3.45 11.28
N SER A 334 21.35 3.68 10.95
CA SER A 334 22.46 3.58 11.91
C SER A 334 22.40 4.64 13.01
N TYR A 335 21.87 5.81 12.70
CA TYR A 335 21.70 6.94 13.62
C TYR A 335 20.50 6.80 14.57
N TRP A 336 19.63 5.81 14.36
CA TRP A 336 18.54 5.56 15.30
C TRP A 336 19.07 4.94 16.60
N THR A 337 19.07 5.75 17.66
CA THR A 337 19.29 5.29 19.03
C THR A 337 18.18 4.33 19.46
N ARG A 338 18.54 3.35 20.31
CA ARG A 338 17.56 2.41 20.86
C ARG A 338 16.48 3.17 21.62
N ALA A 339 15.23 3.00 21.21
CA ALA A 339 14.10 3.60 21.90
C ALA A 339 14.01 3.04 23.32
N GLN A 340 14.00 3.93 24.31
CA GLN A 340 13.85 3.60 25.71
C GLN A 340 12.47 4.06 26.20
N ASP A 341 11.83 3.23 27.01
CA ASP A 341 10.61 3.57 27.72
C ASP A 341 10.63 2.83 29.05
N ALA A 342 10.68 3.58 30.14
CA ALA A 342 10.72 3.06 31.51
C ALA A 342 9.33 2.66 32.04
N SER A 343 8.27 2.82 31.22
CA SER A 343 6.88 2.55 31.58
C SER A 343 6.39 1.15 31.16
N THR A 344 5.08 0.92 31.32
CA THR A 344 4.37 -0.32 30.94
C THR A 344 4.45 -0.67 29.45
N ASN A 345 4.90 0.25 28.59
CA ASN A 345 4.99 0.05 27.13
C ASN A 345 6.34 -0.54 26.65
N ALA A 346 7.30 -0.81 27.54
CA ALA A 346 8.63 -1.29 27.18
C ALA A 346 8.64 -2.46 26.17
N LYS A 347 7.73 -3.44 26.35
CA LYS A 347 7.59 -4.59 25.42
C LYS A 347 7.14 -4.17 24.02
N PHE A 348 6.21 -3.22 23.94
CA PHE A 348 5.75 -2.69 22.67
C PHE A 348 6.87 -1.91 21.97
N VAL A 349 7.57 -1.03 22.69
CA VAL A 349 8.69 -0.25 22.17
C VAL A 349 9.79 -1.16 21.62
N ALA A 350 10.18 -2.18 22.38
CA ALA A 350 11.13 -3.19 21.93
C ALA A 350 10.69 -3.86 20.62
N LYS A 351 9.42 -4.24 20.51
CA LYS A 351 8.89 -4.94 19.32
C LYS A 351 8.71 -4.00 18.11
N PHE A 352 8.28 -2.77 18.32
CA PHE A 352 7.91 -1.86 17.23
C PHE A 352 9.10 -1.01 16.77
N PHE A 353 9.81 -0.37 17.69
CA PHE A 353 10.88 0.60 17.38
C PHE A 353 12.28 0.00 17.37
N ASN A 354 12.52 -1.13 18.05
CA ASN A 354 13.86 -1.71 18.16
C ASN A 354 14.07 -3.00 17.35
N ASN A 355 13.01 -3.74 17.02
CA ASN A 355 13.11 -5.00 16.26
C ASN A 355 12.90 -4.80 14.75
N PHE A 356 13.99 -4.79 13.99
CA PHE A 356 13.99 -4.65 12.52
C PHE A 356 14.19 -5.97 11.75
N GLU A 357 14.12 -7.10 12.45
CA GLU A 357 14.11 -8.42 11.82
C GLU A 357 12.90 -8.61 10.90
N PHE A 358 12.96 -9.60 10.02
CA PHE A 358 11.84 -10.00 9.19
C PHE A 358 10.63 -10.44 10.04
N GLU A 359 9.44 -10.01 9.65
CA GLU A 359 8.19 -10.51 10.22
C GLU A 359 7.39 -11.24 9.14
N PHE A 360 6.97 -12.47 9.44
CA PHE A 360 6.17 -13.30 8.56
C PHE A 360 4.74 -13.37 9.08
N LEU A 361 3.78 -13.17 8.20
CA LEU A 361 2.35 -13.27 8.46
C LEU A 361 1.77 -14.46 7.72
N VAL A 362 0.75 -15.10 8.30
CA VAL A 362 -0.15 -15.96 7.52
C VAL A 362 -1.09 -15.03 6.76
N ALA A 363 -0.87 -14.87 5.46
CA ALA A 363 -1.49 -13.82 4.66
C ALA A 363 -3.03 -13.91 4.67
N ALA A 364 -3.58 -15.13 4.79
CA ALA A 364 -5.01 -15.39 4.87
C ALA A 364 -5.66 -14.99 6.20
N THR A 365 -4.89 -14.89 7.30
CA THR A 365 -5.43 -14.50 8.62
C THR A 365 -4.98 -13.13 9.07
N GLY A 366 -3.93 -12.57 8.46
CA GLY A 366 -3.37 -11.26 8.81
C GLY A 366 -2.68 -11.20 10.18
N PHE A 367 -2.43 -12.35 10.81
CA PHE A 367 -1.64 -12.51 12.03
C PHE A 367 -0.24 -13.03 11.71
N LYS A 368 0.69 -12.93 12.69
CA LYS A 368 2.03 -13.51 12.59
C LYS A 368 1.98 -15.02 12.35
N GLN A 369 3.01 -15.53 11.66
CA GLN A 369 3.24 -16.96 11.49
C GLN A 369 3.20 -17.67 12.86
N GLY A 370 2.52 -18.83 12.90
CA GLY A 370 2.31 -19.60 14.13
C GLY A 370 1.06 -19.21 14.93
N ALA A 371 0.33 -18.17 14.54
CA ALA A 371 -0.95 -17.83 15.15
C ALA A 371 -2.02 -18.92 14.91
N LYS A 372 -2.87 -19.13 15.93
CA LYS A 372 -4.11 -19.91 15.76
C LYS A 372 -5.13 -19.10 14.94
N LYS A 373 -6.26 -19.72 14.58
CA LYS A 373 -7.41 -18.99 14.00
C LYS A 373 -7.92 -17.95 14.99
N ALA A 374 -8.40 -16.80 14.48
CA ALA A 374 -8.94 -15.72 15.32
C ALA A 374 -10.02 -16.22 16.29
N SER A 375 -10.94 -17.06 15.79
CA SER A 375 -12.03 -17.65 16.59
C SER A 375 -11.58 -18.57 17.74
N LYS A 376 -10.28 -18.88 17.83
CA LYS A 376 -9.70 -19.72 18.89
C LYS A 376 -8.76 -18.93 19.81
N MET A 377 -8.78 -17.61 19.74
CA MET A 377 -7.93 -16.72 20.53
C MET A 377 -8.79 -15.65 21.20
N ASP A 378 -8.53 -15.41 22.48
CA ASP A 378 -9.01 -14.21 23.15
C ASP A 378 -8.22 -12.97 22.68
N GLN A 379 -8.61 -11.79 23.14
CA GLN A 379 -7.97 -10.54 22.76
C GLN A 379 -6.48 -10.49 23.15
N VAL A 380 -6.13 -11.02 24.33
CA VAL A 380 -4.74 -11.03 24.83
C VAL A 380 -3.85 -11.92 23.95
N ALA A 381 -4.33 -13.11 23.59
CA ALA A 381 -3.63 -14.00 22.66
C ALA A 381 -3.50 -13.36 21.28
N MET A 382 -4.57 -12.73 20.76
CA MET A 382 -4.54 -11.97 19.50
C MET A 382 -3.49 -10.84 19.55
N GLU A 383 -3.38 -10.11 20.65
CA GLU A 383 -2.38 -9.05 20.82
C GLU A 383 -0.94 -9.56 20.74
N ARG A 384 -0.66 -10.74 21.31
CA ARG A 384 0.67 -11.37 21.24
C ARG A 384 1.07 -11.71 19.80
N VAL A 385 0.11 -12.16 19.00
CA VAL A 385 0.33 -12.59 17.60
C VAL A 385 0.01 -11.52 16.56
N ALA A 386 -0.50 -10.36 16.96
CA ALA A 386 -0.72 -9.22 16.09
C ALA A 386 0.60 -8.76 15.45
N SER A 387 0.56 -8.51 14.15
CA SER A 387 1.68 -7.93 13.40
C SER A 387 2.04 -6.57 13.97
N ARG A 388 3.33 -6.22 13.97
CA ARG A 388 3.75 -4.83 14.21
C ARG A 388 3.09 -3.85 13.25
N LEU A 389 2.66 -4.32 12.07
CA LEU A 389 1.97 -3.52 11.07
C LEU A 389 0.46 -3.41 11.27
N ALA A 390 -0.14 -4.06 12.28
CA ALA A 390 -1.58 -3.98 12.57
C ALA A 390 -2.01 -2.54 12.94
N LYS A 391 -3.29 -2.19 12.73
CA LYS A 391 -3.77 -0.81 12.99
C LYS A 391 -3.57 -0.41 14.46
N ARG A 392 -3.84 -1.33 15.40
CA ARG A 392 -3.68 -1.11 16.84
C ARG A 392 -2.23 -0.84 17.22
N ASN A 393 -1.27 -1.58 16.66
CA ASN A 393 0.15 -1.36 16.94
C ASN A 393 0.67 -0.06 16.31
N MET A 394 0.20 0.32 15.12
CA MET A 394 0.49 1.65 14.56
C MET A 394 -0.13 2.77 15.40
N LEU A 395 -1.31 2.55 15.98
CA LEU A 395 -1.94 3.49 16.90
C LEU A 395 -1.17 3.62 18.22
N ARG A 396 -0.68 2.51 18.79
CA ARG A 396 0.22 2.52 19.96
C ARG A 396 1.47 3.37 19.72
N ALA A 397 2.10 3.24 18.55
CA ALA A 397 3.23 4.07 18.15
C ALA A 397 2.86 5.56 18.08
N PHE A 398 1.70 5.88 17.48
CA PHE A 398 1.20 7.25 17.42
C PHE A 398 1.00 7.85 18.82
N HIS A 399 0.32 7.15 19.73
CA HIS A 399 0.08 7.67 21.08
C HIS A 399 1.38 7.89 21.83
N LEU A 400 2.34 6.95 21.74
CA LEU A 400 3.65 7.08 22.40
C LEU A 400 4.37 8.37 21.97
N LEU A 401 4.44 8.64 20.67
CA LEU A 401 5.07 9.87 20.15
C LEU A 401 4.29 11.12 20.52
N SER A 402 2.97 11.00 20.64
CA SER A 402 2.09 12.13 20.88
C SER A 402 1.88 12.45 22.36
N GLN A 403 2.44 11.66 23.31
CA GLN A 403 2.24 11.85 24.77
C GLN A 403 2.54 13.27 25.24
N ALA A 404 3.61 13.89 24.72
CA ALA A 404 3.98 15.27 25.08
C ALA A 404 3.12 16.36 24.41
N SER A 405 2.18 15.98 23.53
CA SER A 405 1.46 16.91 22.63
C SER A 405 -0.06 16.72 22.61
N LEU A 406 -0.58 15.61 23.14
CA LEU A 406 -2.01 15.35 23.23
C LEU A 406 -2.54 15.97 24.53
N SER A 407 -3.56 16.84 24.43
CA SER A 407 -4.38 17.19 25.58
C SER A 407 -5.19 15.97 26.04
N ASP A 408 -5.59 15.90 27.31
CA ASP A 408 -6.40 14.78 27.87
C ASP A 408 -7.62 14.41 27.01
N ASN A 409 -8.26 15.39 26.38
CA ASN A 409 -9.42 15.16 25.48
C ASN A 409 -9.10 14.38 24.20
N THR A 410 -7.83 14.33 23.77
CA THR A 410 -7.40 13.70 22.50
C THR A 410 -6.90 12.28 22.68
N SER A 411 -6.48 11.90 23.89
CA SER A 411 -6.21 10.50 24.26
C SER A 411 -7.48 9.65 24.27
N ASP A 412 -8.64 10.25 24.50
CA ASP A 412 -9.93 9.55 24.56
C ASP A 412 -10.57 9.32 23.18
N LEU A 413 -10.00 9.83 22.10
CA LEU A 413 -10.57 9.67 20.76
C LEU A 413 -10.38 8.24 20.23
N GLU A 414 -11.42 7.70 19.61
CA GLU A 414 -11.33 6.45 18.86
C GLU A 414 -10.41 6.61 17.63
N TYR A 415 -9.84 5.49 17.17
CA TYR A 415 -8.95 5.47 16.01
C TYR A 415 -9.49 6.24 14.78
N LEU A 416 -10.78 6.12 14.45
CA LEU A 416 -11.38 6.85 13.33
C LEU A 416 -11.50 8.35 13.59
N GLN A 417 -11.86 8.75 14.82
CA GLN A 417 -12.00 10.15 15.22
C GLN A 417 -10.63 10.82 15.20
N LEU A 418 -9.62 10.17 15.79
CA LEU A 418 -8.24 10.65 15.78
C LEU A 418 -7.73 10.87 14.35
N LYS A 419 -7.99 9.93 13.44
CA LYS A 419 -7.62 10.07 12.03
C LYS A 419 -8.26 11.26 11.30
N ARG A 420 -9.36 11.80 11.81
CA ARG A 420 -10.02 13.00 11.27
C ARG A 420 -9.51 14.28 11.95
N ALA A 421 -8.97 14.17 13.16
CA ALA A 421 -8.50 15.28 13.97
C ALA A 421 -7.01 15.63 13.74
N VAL A 422 -6.21 14.74 13.16
CA VAL A 422 -4.76 15.01 12.92
C VAL A 422 -4.55 15.94 11.72
N PRO A 423 -3.64 16.94 11.80
CA PRO A 423 -2.79 17.34 12.94
C PRO A 423 -3.52 17.85 14.21
N VAL A 424 -3.15 17.36 15.40
CA VAL A 424 -3.90 17.57 16.66
C VAL A 424 -3.55 18.89 17.39
N ARG A 425 -2.37 19.49 17.17
CA ARG A 425 -1.95 20.70 17.89
C ARG A 425 -2.75 21.93 17.41
N ALA A 426 -3.70 22.39 18.21
CA ALA A 426 -4.36 23.70 18.08
C ALA A 426 -4.32 24.54 19.38
N SER A 427 -3.55 24.15 20.39
CA SER A 427 -3.57 24.78 21.73
C SER A 427 -2.49 25.86 21.92
N CYS A 428 -2.98 27.05 22.27
CA CYS A 428 -2.35 28.33 22.61
C CYS A 428 -1.03 28.25 23.39
N THR A 429 0.05 28.80 22.81
CA THR A 429 1.14 29.52 23.54
C THR A 429 2.28 29.97 22.61
N THR A 430 2.29 29.61 21.33
CA THR A 430 3.24 30.16 20.34
C THR A 430 2.56 30.32 18.97
N PRO A 431 3.11 31.12 18.01
CA PRO A 431 2.38 31.64 16.83
C PRO A 431 1.87 30.63 15.78
N SER A 432 1.67 29.35 16.09
CA SER A 432 1.38 28.28 15.13
C SER A 432 -0.02 27.64 15.22
N THR A 433 -0.98 28.22 15.96
CA THR A 433 -2.33 27.65 16.10
C THR A 433 -3.17 27.71 14.81
N SER A 434 -2.97 28.75 13.98
CA SER A 434 -3.69 28.90 12.70
C SER A 434 -3.23 27.89 11.64
N SER A 435 -1.93 27.60 11.57
CA SER A 435 -1.34 26.75 10.52
C SER A 435 -1.73 25.28 10.66
N ALA A 436 -1.78 24.78 11.89
CA ALA A 436 -2.14 23.39 12.17
C ALA A 436 -3.63 23.10 11.92
N SER A 437 -4.54 23.99 12.38
CA SER A 437 -5.98 23.89 12.08
C SER A 437 -6.24 23.94 10.58
N THR A 438 -5.54 24.84 9.87
CA THR A 438 -5.58 24.93 8.41
C THR A 438 -5.12 23.63 7.73
N ALA A 439 -4.06 22.99 8.23
CA ALA A 439 -3.56 21.72 7.69
C ALA A 439 -4.55 20.55 7.86
N VAL A 440 -5.22 20.45 9.02
CA VAL A 440 -6.30 19.45 9.25
C VAL A 440 -7.43 19.64 8.23
N VAL A 441 -7.90 20.89 8.11
CA VAL A 441 -9.02 21.24 7.21
C VAL A 441 -8.63 20.96 5.76
N ALA A 442 -7.45 21.40 5.33
CA ALA A 442 -6.95 21.17 3.98
C ALA A 442 -6.87 19.68 3.64
N TYR A 443 -6.28 18.86 4.52
CA TYR A 443 -6.18 17.42 4.29
C TYR A 443 -7.56 16.72 4.25
N ASN A 444 -8.45 17.09 5.16
CA ASN A 444 -9.80 16.52 5.19
C ASN A 444 -10.61 16.91 3.94
N ASN A 445 -10.46 18.15 3.46
CA ASN A 445 -11.07 18.60 2.21
C ASN A 445 -10.52 17.81 1.01
N GLN A 446 -9.19 17.67 0.90
CA GLN A 446 -8.56 16.88 -0.16
C GLN A 446 -9.04 15.42 -0.13
N ARG A 447 -9.13 14.83 1.06
CA ARG A 447 -9.62 13.46 1.24
C ARG A 447 -11.09 13.35 0.82
N LYS A 448 -11.93 14.33 1.16
CA LYS A 448 -13.33 14.38 0.78
C LYS A 448 -13.47 14.44 -0.74
N GLN A 449 -12.76 15.37 -1.38
CA GLN A 449 -12.70 15.51 -2.84
C GLN A 449 -12.28 14.20 -3.52
N PHE A 450 -11.24 13.53 -3.02
CA PHE A 450 -10.82 12.23 -3.55
C PHE A 450 -11.95 11.19 -3.49
N PHE A 451 -12.65 11.06 -2.36
CA PHE A 451 -13.72 10.07 -2.22
C PHE A 451 -15.01 10.46 -2.96
N GLU A 452 -15.24 11.73 -3.26
CA GLU A 452 -16.30 12.18 -4.16
C GLU A 452 -15.97 11.79 -5.61
N ALA A 453 -14.75 12.09 -6.06
CA ALA A 453 -14.21 11.66 -7.36
C ALA A 453 -14.22 10.13 -7.52
N PHE A 454 -13.95 9.40 -6.43
CA PHE A 454 -14.04 7.95 -6.31
C PHE A 454 -15.29 7.50 -5.55
N SER A 455 -16.47 8.00 -5.92
CA SER A 455 -17.75 7.62 -5.30
C SER A 455 -18.10 6.13 -5.38
N ASP A 456 -17.43 5.38 -6.27
CA ASP A 456 -17.44 3.93 -6.40
C ASP A 456 -16.53 3.19 -5.40
N TRP A 457 -15.78 3.91 -4.57
CA TRP A 457 -14.92 3.34 -3.53
C TRP A 457 -15.73 2.69 -2.40
N ILE A 458 -15.51 1.40 -2.17
CA ILE A 458 -16.09 0.71 -1.01
C ILE A 458 -15.18 0.86 0.21
N GLY A 459 -15.67 1.60 1.20
CA GLY A 459 -15.02 1.67 2.51
C GLY A 459 -15.26 0.41 3.34
N VAL A 460 -14.25 -0.04 4.08
CA VAL A 460 -14.47 -0.92 5.23
C VAL A 460 -15.38 -0.18 6.24
N PRO A 461 -16.45 -0.84 6.77
CA PRO A 461 -17.37 -0.25 7.74
C PRO A 461 -16.66 0.47 8.88
N ALA A 462 -17.29 1.54 9.38
CA ALA A 462 -16.71 2.38 10.43
C ALA A 462 -16.37 1.60 11.70
N THR A 463 -17.20 0.61 12.06
CA THR A 463 -17.02 -0.28 13.22
C THR A 463 -15.61 -0.88 13.30
N PHE A 464 -14.99 -1.28 12.19
CA PHE A 464 -13.62 -1.81 12.15
C PHE A 464 -12.50 -0.74 12.27
N LYS A 465 -12.88 0.46 12.70
CA LYS A 465 -12.04 1.63 12.96
C LYS A 465 -12.48 2.38 14.23
N GLN A 466 -13.49 1.89 14.95
CA GLN A 466 -14.01 2.48 16.19
C GLN A 466 -13.47 1.66 17.37
N PHE A 467 -12.17 1.77 17.61
CA PHE A 467 -11.50 1.13 18.73
C PHE A 467 -10.54 2.13 19.38
N LYS A 468 -10.30 1.93 20.68
CA LYS A 468 -9.31 2.66 21.50
C LYS A 468 -8.18 1.71 21.91
N LEU A 469 -7.09 2.25 22.45
CA LEU A 469 -5.96 1.45 22.93
C LEU A 469 -6.24 0.79 24.27
#